data_AF-C6X9B8-F1
#
_entry.id   AF-C6X9B8-F1
#
_cell.length_a   1.000
_cell.length_b   1.000
_cell.length_c   1.000
_cell.angle_alpha   90.00
_cell.angle_beta   90.00
_cell.angle_gamma   90.00
#
_symmetry.space_group_name_H-M   'P 1'
#
loop_
_entity.id
_entity.type
_entity.pdbx_description
1 polymer ?
#
loop_
_entity_poly.entity_id
_entity_poly.type
_entity_poly.pdbx_seq_one_letter_code
_entity_poly.pdbx_strand_id
1 'polypeptide(L)'
;MKQKLKQLAATLKAEFQVYKRVLAHPKTPLAAKALLWLALAYLVMPFDLIPDFIPVIGQLDELIIIPGLVYLALRLIPSWVVEECRAQLKKETCMTDFQKLIDGYRRFHDNYFVTDEQQLFAELSQGQKPSTLVIACSDSRVDPAIVLDCKPGDLFVVRNVANLVPPYEQGGGYHGVSAALEFGVSALEVQHIIVLGHRQCGGIKALFEGIPEGMDGEFIKPWVGMAKRAADRVNAEHGHETADDKLCACEMAAIVVSLENLQTFPFIRTRIEQGLIKLHGWYFDIINGEMKAYNADQLKFETLV
;
A
#
# COMPACT_ATOMS: atom_id res chain seq x y z
N MET A 1 -9.31 -19.30 -0.19
CA MET A 1 -10.33 -19.48 -1.23
C MET A 1 -11.08 -18.18 -1.57
N LYS A 2 -11.67 -17.47 -0.58
CA LYS A 2 -12.43 -16.21 -0.79
C LYS A 2 -11.64 -15.07 -1.48
N GLN A 3 -10.37 -14.84 -1.12
CA GLN A 3 -9.53 -13.81 -1.76
C GLN A 3 -9.21 -14.13 -3.23
N LYS A 4 -8.87 -15.38 -3.55
CA LYS A 4 -8.65 -15.83 -4.94
C LYS A 4 -9.91 -15.63 -5.80
N LEU A 5 -11.09 -15.92 -5.23
CA LEU A 5 -12.37 -15.71 -5.92
C LEU A 5 -12.65 -14.22 -6.18
N LYS A 6 -12.36 -13.34 -5.19
CA LYS A 6 -12.48 -11.89 -5.34
C LYS A 6 -11.52 -11.32 -6.40
N GLN A 7 -10.27 -11.77 -6.40
CA GLN A 7 -9.28 -11.37 -7.42
C GLN A 7 -9.70 -11.84 -8.81
N LEU A 8 -10.15 -13.08 -8.96
CA LEU A 8 -10.65 -13.60 -10.23
C LEU A 8 -11.84 -12.78 -10.74
N ALA A 9 -12.81 -12.48 -9.86
CA ALA A 9 -13.97 -11.66 -10.22
C ALA A 9 -13.56 -10.23 -10.65
N ALA A 10 -12.58 -9.63 -9.97
CA ALA A 10 -12.08 -8.30 -10.33
C ALA A 10 -11.38 -8.30 -11.70
N THR A 11 -10.54 -9.30 -11.97
CA THR A 11 -9.87 -9.48 -13.27
C THR A 11 -10.88 -9.70 -14.39
N LEU A 12 -11.89 -10.56 -14.18
CA LEU A 12 -12.95 -10.81 -15.15
C LEU A 12 -13.76 -9.53 -15.43
N LYS A 13 -14.08 -8.74 -14.40
CA LYS A 13 -14.79 -7.47 -14.56
C LYS A 13 -13.98 -6.47 -15.39
N ALA A 14 -12.67 -6.38 -15.15
CA ALA A 14 -11.78 -5.50 -15.91
C ALA A 14 -11.70 -5.92 -17.39
N GLU A 15 -11.47 -7.21 -17.65
CA GLU A 15 -11.44 -7.77 -19.01
C GLU A 15 -12.77 -7.58 -19.74
N PHE A 16 -13.89 -7.74 -19.04
CA PHE A 16 -15.21 -7.50 -19.61
C PHE A 16 -15.38 -6.06 -20.14
N GLN A 17 -14.90 -5.05 -19.39
CA GLN A 17 -14.96 -3.66 -19.84
C GLN A 17 -14.08 -3.39 -21.07
N VAL A 18 -12.92 -4.06 -21.16
CA VAL A 18 -12.06 -4.00 -22.34
C VAL A 18 -12.80 -4.58 -23.54
N TYR A 19 -13.36 -5.78 -23.42
CA TYR A 19 -14.02 -6.43 -24.55
C TYR A 19 -15.33 -5.75 -24.97
N LYS A 20 -16.03 -5.09 -24.04
CA LYS A 20 -17.16 -4.20 -24.37
C LYS A 20 -16.73 -3.07 -25.30
N ARG A 21 -15.54 -2.48 -25.08
CA ARG A 21 -14.99 -1.43 -25.97
C ARG A 21 -14.50 -2.00 -27.28
N VAL A 22 -13.86 -3.16 -27.26
CA VAL A 22 -13.42 -3.86 -28.48
C VAL A 22 -14.63 -4.13 -29.39
N LEU A 23 -15.77 -4.56 -28.84
CA LEU A 23 -17.02 -4.72 -29.60
C LEU A 23 -17.50 -3.41 -30.25
N ALA A 24 -17.41 -2.29 -29.53
CA ALA A 24 -17.78 -0.97 -30.04
C ALA A 24 -16.76 -0.37 -31.03
N HIS A 25 -15.51 -0.85 -31.03
CA HIS A 25 -14.43 -0.26 -31.81
C HIS A 25 -14.66 -0.38 -33.33
N PRO A 26 -14.44 0.68 -34.13
CA PRO A 26 -14.74 0.68 -35.56
C PRO A 26 -13.83 -0.25 -36.36
N LYS A 27 -12.63 -0.55 -35.84
CA LYS A 27 -11.64 -1.42 -36.51
C LYS A 27 -11.73 -2.89 -36.10
N THR A 28 -12.69 -3.24 -35.24
CA THR A 28 -12.96 -4.64 -34.90
C THR A 28 -13.66 -5.33 -36.08
N PRO A 29 -13.11 -6.42 -36.62
CA PRO A 29 -13.70 -7.11 -37.77
C PRO A 29 -15.15 -7.53 -37.52
N LEU A 30 -16.01 -7.39 -38.54
CA LEU A 30 -17.42 -7.78 -38.45
C LEU A 30 -17.58 -9.26 -38.07
N ALA A 31 -16.71 -10.13 -38.58
CA ALA A 31 -16.68 -11.56 -38.22
C ALA A 31 -16.44 -11.77 -36.72
N ALA A 32 -15.51 -11.02 -36.11
CA ALA A 32 -15.27 -11.10 -34.67
C ALA A 32 -16.47 -10.58 -33.86
N LYS A 33 -17.10 -9.48 -34.30
CA LYS A 33 -18.34 -8.99 -33.67
C LYS A 33 -19.46 -10.01 -33.76
N ALA A 34 -19.64 -10.64 -34.92
CA ALA A 34 -20.66 -11.66 -35.13
C ALA A 34 -20.46 -12.88 -34.23
N LEU A 35 -19.21 -13.36 -34.09
CA LEU A 35 -18.88 -14.47 -33.19
C LEU A 35 -19.16 -14.13 -31.71
N LEU A 36 -18.83 -12.91 -31.27
CA LEU A 36 -19.12 -12.46 -29.90
C LEU A 36 -20.63 -12.27 -29.66
N TRP A 37 -21.37 -11.76 -30.64
CA TRP A 37 -22.83 -11.69 -30.57
C TRP A 37 -23.47 -13.07 -30.56
N LEU A 38 -22.91 -14.04 -31.30
CA LEU A 38 -23.37 -15.43 -31.31
C LEU A 38 -23.10 -16.11 -29.96
N ALA A 39 -21.94 -15.85 -29.35
CA ALA A 39 -21.64 -16.31 -28.00
C ALA A 39 -22.60 -15.74 -26.96
N LEU A 40 -22.93 -14.44 -27.07
CA LEU A 40 -23.90 -13.80 -26.18
C LEU A 40 -25.32 -14.32 -26.41
N ALA A 41 -25.73 -14.50 -27.66
CA ALA A 41 -27.04 -15.05 -28.03
C ALA A 41 -27.22 -16.48 -27.52
N TYR A 42 -26.16 -17.29 -27.58
CA TYR A 42 -26.15 -18.64 -27.02
C TYR A 42 -26.39 -18.62 -25.51
N LEU A 43 -25.73 -17.71 -24.78
CA LEU A 43 -25.85 -17.57 -23.32
C LEU A 43 -27.27 -17.22 -22.84
N VAL A 44 -28.09 -16.58 -23.69
CA VAL A 44 -29.49 -16.25 -23.38
C VAL A 44 -30.51 -17.12 -24.12
N MET A 45 -30.05 -18.13 -24.87
CA MET A 45 -30.92 -19.04 -25.60
C MET A 45 -31.52 -20.07 -24.61
N PRO A 46 -32.84 -20.28 -24.60
CA PRO A 46 -33.49 -21.21 -23.67
C PRO A 46 -33.41 -22.69 -24.08
N PHE A 47 -32.56 -23.02 -25.07
CA PHE A 47 -32.42 -24.35 -25.65
C PHE A 47 -30.94 -24.71 -25.78
N ASP A 48 -30.55 -25.86 -25.23
CA ASP A 48 -29.20 -26.39 -25.35
C ASP A 48 -28.99 -27.00 -26.74
N LEU A 49 -27.86 -26.66 -27.38
CA LEU A 49 -27.50 -27.18 -28.71
C LEU A 49 -27.22 -28.69 -28.63
N ILE A 50 -26.82 -29.18 -27.46
CA ILE A 50 -26.66 -30.59 -27.14
C ILE A 50 -27.72 -30.94 -26.09
N PRO A 51 -28.67 -31.83 -26.40
CA PRO A 51 -29.71 -32.17 -25.43
C PRO A 51 -29.16 -32.81 -24.14
N ASP A 52 -29.72 -32.41 -22.99
CA ASP A 52 -29.40 -32.90 -21.65
C ASP A 52 -29.44 -34.42 -21.46
N PHE A 53 -30.10 -35.15 -22.37
CA PHE A 53 -30.25 -36.60 -22.28
C PHE A 53 -28.96 -37.38 -22.59
N ILE A 54 -27.88 -36.72 -23.03
CA ILE A 54 -26.58 -37.36 -23.26
C ILE A 54 -25.69 -37.16 -22.02
N PRO A 55 -25.48 -38.19 -21.18
CA PRO A 55 -24.67 -38.06 -19.98
C PRO A 55 -23.26 -37.57 -20.33
N VAL A 56 -22.72 -36.65 -19.52
CA VAL A 56 -21.40 -35.99 -19.69
C VAL A 56 -21.33 -34.97 -20.83
N ILE A 57 -21.96 -35.20 -21.98
CA ILE A 57 -21.82 -34.35 -23.18
C ILE A 57 -22.79 -33.15 -23.16
N GLY A 58 -24.01 -33.32 -22.63
CA GLY A 58 -25.00 -32.23 -22.52
C GLY A 58 -24.61 -31.11 -21.56
N GLN A 59 -23.67 -31.32 -20.63
CA GLN A 59 -23.19 -30.29 -19.69
C GLN A 59 -21.88 -29.61 -20.14
N LEU A 60 -21.30 -30.06 -21.26
CA LEU A 60 -20.03 -29.57 -21.80
C LEU A 60 -20.23 -28.49 -22.88
N ASP A 61 -21.43 -28.35 -23.41
CA ASP A 61 -21.78 -27.48 -24.52
C ASP A 61 -21.58 -25.99 -24.16
N GLU A 62 -22.07 -25.53 -23.02
CA GLU A 62 -21.82 -24.17 -22.52
C GLU A 62 -20.33 -23.94 -22.20
N LEU A 63 -19.64 -24.99 -21.73
CA LEU A 63 -18.24 -24.95 -21.29
C LEU A 63 -17.24 -24.97 -22.47
N ILE A 64 -17.68 -25.35 -23.67
CA ILE A 64 -16.84 -25.46 -24.86
C ILE A 64 -17.26 -24.44 -25.93
N ILE A 65 -18.57 -24.27 -26.18
CA ILE A 65 -19.08 -23.43 -27.27
C ILE A 65 -18.81 -21.95 -26.98
N ILE A 66 -19.20 -21.47 -25.80
CA ILE A 66 -18.99 -20.05 -25.45
C ILE A 66 -17.49 -19.71 -25.41
N PRO A 67 -16.62 -20.46 -24.71
CA PRO A 67 -15.19 -20.18 -24.73
C PRO A 67 -14.56 -20.34 -26.11
N GLY A 68 -15.03 -21.30 -26.92
CA GLY A 68 -14.56 -21.52 -28.28
C GLY A 68 -14.90 -20.35 -29.23
N LEU A 69 -16.13 -19.84 -29.16
CA LEU A 69 -16.58 -18.67 -29.93
C LEU A 69 -15.84 -17.41 -29.52
N VAL A 70 -15.65 -17.20 -28.21
CA VAL A 70 -14.86 -16.08 -27.68
C VAL A 70 -13.40 -16.22 -28.13
N TYR A 71 -12.79 -17.39 -28.00
CA TYR A 71 -11.42 -17.64 -28.44
C TYR A 71 -11.23 -17.35 -29.94
N LEU A 72 -12.13 -17.84 -30.79
CA LEU A 72 -12.07 -17.59 -32.23
C LEU A 72 -12.24 -16.10 -32.55
N ALA A 73 -13.17 -15.42 -31.88
CA ALA A 73 -13.36 -13.98 -32.04
C ALA A 73 -12.10 -13.20 -31.66
N LEU A 74 -11.47 -13.52 -30.53
CA LEU A 74 -10.25 -12.89 -30.05
C LEU A 74 -9.07 -13.09 -31.02
N ARG A 75 -8.98 -14.27 -31.66
CA ARG A 75 -7.96 -14.56 -32.66
C ARG A 75 -8.10 -13.73 -33.94
N LEU A 76 -9.32 -13.28 -34.25
CA LEU A 76 -9.59 -12.42 -35.40
C LEU A 76 -9.39 -10.93 -35.09
N ILE A 77 -9.39 -10.54 -33.82
CA ILE A 77 -9.21 -9.14 -33.42
C ILE A 77 -7.72 -8.80 -33.45
N PRO A 78 -7.30 -7.74 -34.19
CA PRO A 78 -5.91 -7.30 -34.15
C PRO A 78 -5.49 -6.92 -32.72
N SER A 79 -4.31 -7.36 -32.27
CA SER A 79 -3.83 -7.13 -30.90
C SER A 79 -3.79 -5.64 -30.53
N TRP A 80 -3.41 -4.78 -31.47
CA TRP A 80 -3.35 -3.33 -31.25
C TRP A 80 -4.71 -2.70 -30.93
N VAL A 81 -5.83 -3.26 -31.41
CA VAL A 81 -7.18 -2.78 -31.06
C VAL A 81 -7.48 -3.07 -29.58
N VAL A 82 -7.08 -4.24 -29.10
CA VAL A 82 -7.25 -4.63 -27.69
C VAL A 82 -6.34 -3.79 -26.80
N GLU A 83 -5.09 -3.57 -27.21
CA GLU A 83 -4.12 -2.72 -26.51
C GLU A 83 -4.60 -1.26 -26.43
N GLU A 84 -5.11 -0.70 -27.52
CA GLU A 84 -5.69 0.65 -27.55
C GLU A 84 -6.91 0.77 -26.62
N CYS A 85 -7.84 -0.19 -26.68
CA CYS A 85 -9.00 -0.21 -25.79
C CYS A 85 -8.60 -0.32 -24.31
N ARG A 86 -7.58 -1.13 -23.99
CA ARG A 86 -7.00 -1.22 -22.64
C ARG A 86 -6.37 0.10 -22.21
N ALA A 87 -5.58 0.74 -23.09
CA ALA A 87 -4.93 2.01 -22.80
C ALA A 87 -5.94 3.14 -22.53
N GLN A 88 -7.01 3.23 -23.34
CA GLN A 88 -8.09 4.19 -23.15
C GLN A 88 -8.83 3.96 -21.82
N LEU A 89 -9.18 2.72 -21.49
CA LEU A 89 -9.86 2.38 -20.23
C LEU A 89 -8.97 2.71 -19.01
N LYS A 90 -7.66 2.43 -19.11
CA LYS A 90 -6.69 2.79 -18.07
C LYS A 90 -6.60 4.30 -17.88
N LYS A 91 -6.55 5.07 -18.98
CA LYS A 91 -6.52 6.53 -18.96
C LYS A 91 -7.78 7.12 -18.31
N GLU A 92 -8.95 6.63 -18.70
CA GLU A 92 -10.21 7.07 -18.11
C GLU A 92 -10.31 6.74 -16.62
N THR A 93 -9.96 5.51 -16.22
CA THR A 93 -9.92 5.13 -14.80
C THR A 93 -9.00 6.06 -14.01
N CYS A 94 -7.79 6.33 -14.52
CA CYS A 94 -6.85 7.26 -13.90
C CYS A 94 -7.43 8.69 -13.76
N MET A 95 -8.10 9.20 -14.80
CA MET A 95 -8.77 10.51 -14.73
C MET A 95 -9.91 10.52 -13.69
N THR A 96 -10.69 9.45 -13.60
CA THR A 96 -11.75 9.34 -12.58
C THR A 96 -11.18 9.28 -11.17
N ASP A 97 -10.05 8.59 -10.97
CA ASP A 97 -9.40 8.52 -9.66
C ASP A 97 -8.79 9.86 -9.25
N PHE A 98 -8.21 10.61 -10.19
CA PHE A 98 -7.74 11.97 -9.92
C PHE A 98 -8.90 12.92 -9.59
N GLN A 99 -10.04 12.79 -10.29
CA GLN A 99 -11.23 13.59 -9.99
C GLN A 99 -11.75 13.35 -8.57
N LYS A 100 -11.68 12.12 -8.06
CA LYS A 100 -12.05 11.81 -6.65
C LYS A 100 -11.21 12.60 -5.65
N LEU A 101 -9.93 12.88 -5.95
CA LEU A 101 -9.07 13.69 -5.09
C LEU A 101 -9.52 15.15 -5.07
N ILE A 102 -9.87 15.72 -6.23
CA ILE A 102 -10.42 17.08 -6.35
C ILE A 102 -11.73 17.19 -5.57
N ASP A 103 -12.63 16.23 -5.75
CA ASP A 103 -13.90 16.20 -5.01
C ASP A 103 -13.68 15.97 -3.51
N GLY A 104 -12.65 15.22 -3.15
CA GLY A 104 -12.17 15.07 -1.77
C GLY A 104 -11.74 16.40 -1.15
N TYR A 105 -10.95 17.18 -1.88
CA TYR A 105 -10.55 18.52 -1.43
C TYR A 105 -11.75 19.46 -1.28
N ARG A 106 -12.72 19.43 -2.20
CA ARG A 106 -13.96 20.21 -2.06
C ARG A 106 -14.69 19.88 -0.76
N ARG A 107 -14.85 18.58 -0.46
CA ARG A 107 -15.47 18.14 0.82
C ARG A 107 -14.66 18.60 2.03
N PHE A 108 -13.33 18.50 1.99
CA PHE A 108 -12.47 19.02 3.05
C PHE A 108 -12.65 20.52 3.23
N HIS A 109 -12.64 21.30 2.15
CA HIS A 109 -12.78 22.75 2.20
C HIS A 109 -14.14 23.15 2.79
N ASP A 110 -15.23 22.65 2.22
CA ASP A 110 -16.58 23.12 2.54
C ASP A 110 -17.04 22.64 3.93
N ASN A 111 -16.73 21.39 4.29
CA ASN A 111 -17.22 20.79 5.53
C ASN A 111 -16.20 20.94 6.66
N TYR A 112 -14.92 20.67 6.42
CA TYR A 112 -13.94 20.61 7.51
C TYR A 112 -13.24 21.96 7.75
N PHE A 113 -12.72 22.60 6.70
CA PHE A 113 -11.95 23.84 6.84
C PHE A 113 -12.84 25.06 7.15
N VAL A 114 -13.94 25.25 6.40
CA VAL A 114 -14.83 26.40 6.57
C VAL A 114 -15.82 26.21 7.73
N THR A 115 -16.33 25.00 7.93
CA THR A 115 -17.45 24.77 8.86
C THR A 115 -16.98 24.20 10.20
N ASP A 116 -16.32 23.04 10.22
CA ASP A 116 -16.04 22.32 11.47
C ASP A 116 -14.84 22.88 12.26
N GLU A 117 -13.76 23.27 11.58
CA GLU A 117 -12.45 23.56 12.21
C GLU A 117 -11.87 24.93 11.78
N GLN A 118 -12.72 25.90 11.44
CA GLN A 118 -12.28 27.23 10.99
C GLN A 118 -11.32 27.92 11.96
N GLN A 119 -11.62 27.86 13.26
CA GLN A 119 -10.79 28.46 14.30
C GLN A 119 -9.43 27.76 14.40
N LEU A 120 -9.40 26.43 14.35
CA LEU A 120 -8.16 25.64 14.37
C LEU A 120 -7.23 26.07 13.22
N PHE A 121 -7.75 26.18 12.00
CA PHE A 121 -6.93 26.62 10.87
C PHE A 121 -6.50 28.09 10.95
N ALA A 122 -7.30 28.96 11.57
CA ALA A 122 -6.89 30.33 11.85
C ALA A 122 -5.68 30.37 12.80
N GLU A 123 -5.67 29.53 13.84
CA GLU A 123 -4.55 29.41 14.77
C GLU A 123 -3.32 28.79 14.09
N LEU A 124 -3.49 27.68 13.37
CA LEU A 124 -2.41 26.99 12.65
C LEU A 124 -1.78 27.85 11.54
N SER A 125 -2.51 28.84 11.01
CA SER A 125 -1.96 29.79 10.04
C SER A 125 -0.83 30.66 10.62
N GLN A 126 -0.77 30.81 11.94
CA GLN A 126 0.26 31.60 12.64
C GLN A 126 1.50 30.77 12.98
N GLY A 127 1.42 29.44 12.90
CA GLY A 127 2.53 28.54 13.19
C GLY A 127 2.06 27.16 13.65
N GLN A 128 2.98 26.20 13.66
CA GLN A 128 2.74 24.84 14.16
C GLN A 128 3.49 24.60 15.46
N LYS A 129 2.91 23.82 16.38
CA LYS A 129 3.55 23.37 17.61
C LYS A 129 3.15 21.93 17.97
N PRO A 130 3.49 20.95 17.11
CA PRO A 130 3.19 19.56 17.39
C PRO A 130 3.97 19.06 18.61
N SER A 131 3.34 18.21 19.42
CA SER A 131 4.01 17.58 20.57
C SER A 131 4.78 16.32 20.16
N THR A 132 4.45 15.75 18.99
CA THR A 132 4.90 14.42 18.58
C THR A 132 5.42 14.44 17.14
N LEU A 133 6.62 13.91 16.93
CA LEU A 133 7.14 13.56 15.61
C LEU A 133 6.87 12.09 15.34
N VAL A 134 6.33 11.77 14.16
CA VAL A 134 6.05 10.39 13.74
C VAL A 134 6.84 10.06 12.48
N ILE A 135 7.62 8.98 12.53
CA ILE A 135 8.22 8.35 11.35
C ILE A 135 7.36 7.14 10.99
N ALA A 136 6.67 7.20 9.85
CA ALA A 136 5.74 6.17 9.39
C ALA A 136 6.08 5.69 7.97
N CYS A 137 5.46 4.58 7.55
CA CYS A 137 5.70 4.02 6.24
C CYS A 137 4.94 4.83 5.15
N SER A 138 5.50 4.92 3.94
CA SER A 138 4.81 5.46 2.76
C SER A 138 3.64 4.57 2.27
N ASP A 139 3.44 3.41 2.88
CA ASP A 139 2.34 2.49 2.57
C ASP A 139 0.97 3.19 2.69
N SER A 140 0.17 3.12 1.63
CA SER A 140 -1.08 3.88 1.51
C SER A 140 -2.18 3.45 2.49
N ARG A 141 -1.97 2.37 3.24
CA ARG A 141 -2.95 1.80 4.16
C ARG A 141 -2.81 2.27 5.61
N VAL A 142 -1.69 2.94 5.95
CA VAL A 142 -1.29 3.22 7.34
C VAL A 142 -0.94 4.69 7.56
N ASP A 143 -1.83 5.58 7.12
CA ASP A 143 -1.65 7.01 7.39
C ASP A 143 -1.70 7.28 8.90
N PRO A 144 -0.63 7.84 9.51
CA PRO A 144 -0.55 7.98 10.96
C PRO A 144 -1.61 8.92 11.53
N ALA A 145 -2.02 9.96 10.80
CA ALA A 145 -3.05 10.88 11.29
C ALA A 145 -4.41 10.19 11.36
N ILE A 146 -4.71 9.30 10.41
CA ILE A 146 -5.96 8.51 10.42
C ILE A 146 -5.91 7.42 11.48
N VAL A 147 -4.81 6.67 11.57
CA VAL A 147 -4.67 5.54 12.50
C VAL A 147 -4.74 6.00 13.96
N LEU A 148 -4.26 7.22 14.26
CA LEU A 148 -4.21 7.78 15.61
C LEU A 148 -5.32 8.80 15.91
N ASP A 149 -6.26 8.99 14.97
CA ASP A 149 -7.34 9.98 15.09
C ASP A 149 -6.85 11.40 15.43
N CYS A 150 -5.79 11.84 14.75
CA CYS A 150 -5.16 13.14 14.99
C CYS A 150 -5.77 14.25 14.13
N LYS A 151 -5.81 15.45 14.69
CA LYS A 151 -6.15 16.68 13.98
C LYS A 151 -4.91 17.33 13.35
N PRO A 152 -5.09 18.25 12.39
CA PRO A 152 -4.00 19.09 11.91
C PRO A 152 -3.29 19.81 13.07
N GLY A 153 -1.96 19.76 13.08
CA GLY A 153 -1.13 20.36 14.13
C GLY A 153 -0.66 19.41 15.23
N ASP A 154 -1.29 18.24 15.40
CA ASP A 154 -0.91 17.28 16.45
C ASP A 154 0.44 16.60 16.17
N LEU A 155 0.67 16.25 14.90
CA LEU A 155 1.81 15.44 14.46
C LEU A 155 2.73 16.21 13.49
N PHE A 156 4.03 16.10 13.70
CA PHE A 156 5.04 16.37 12.67
C PHE A 156 5.45 15.05 12.00
N VAL A 157 5.08 14.84 10.73
CA VAL A 157 5.13 13.51 10.12
C VAL A 157 6.21 13.40 9.05
N VAL A 158 7.00 12.33 9.12
CA VAL A 158 7.90 11.87 8.06
C VAL A 158 7.42 10.51 7.56
N ARG A 159 7.22 10.37 6.25
CA ARG A 159 6.83 9.10 5.62
C ARG A 159 7.87 8.62 4.62
N ASN A 160 8.41 7.43 4.81
CA ASN A 160 9.37 6.81 3.90
C ASN A 160 9.13 5.30 3.74
N VAL A 161 9.85 4.63 2.83
CA VAL A 161 9.73 3.19 2.67
C VAL A 161 10.18 2.49 3.95
N ALA A 162 9.29 1.69 4.55
CA ALA A 162 9.53 0.92 5.77
C ALA A 162 9.84 1.73 7.04
N ASN A 163 9.40 2.99 7.13
CA ASN A 163 9.49 3.82 8.35
C ASN A 163 10.87 3.81 9.00
N LEU A 164 11.92 3.83 8.17
CA LEU A 164 13.29 3.67 8.62
C LEU A 164 13.89 5.01 9.02
N VAL A 165 14.73 4.97 10.06
CA VAL A 165 15.57 6.09 10.47
C VAL A 165 17.02 5.74 10.13
N PRO A 166 17.70 6.50 9.26
CA PRO A 166 19.13 6.31 9.02
C PRO A 166 19.94 6.71 10.27
N PRO A 167 21.14 6.14 10.48
CA PRO A 167 22.03 6.61 11.54
C PRO A 167 22.46 8.07 11.32
N TYR A 168 22.95 8.72 12.37
CA TYR A 168 23.54 10.05 12.27
C TYR A 168 24.83 9.99 11.47
N GLU A 169 24.83 10.65 10.31
CA GLU A 169 25.97 10.78 9.42
C GLU A 169 26.07 12.24 8.96
N GLN A 170 27.29 12.77 8.89
CA GLN A 170 27.60 14.12 8.39
C GLN A 170 28.17 14.08 6.96
N GLY A 171 28.11 12.92 6.30
CA GLY A 171 28.61 12.73 4.95
C GLY A 171 27.86 13.58 3.91
N GLY A 172 28.38 13.62 2.69
CA GLY A 172 27.69 14.26 1.57
C GLY A 172 26.45 13.46 1.16
N GLY A 173 25.28 14.08 1.17
CA GLY A 173 24.02 13.47 0.74
C GLY A 173 22.81 14.32 1.10
N TYR A 174 21.64 13.98 0.55
CA TYR A 174 20.37 14.58 0.94
C TYR A 174 19.71 13.73 2.05
N HIS A 175 19.70 14.24 3.28
CA HIS A 175 19.22 13.53 4.46
C HIS A 175 17.79 13.94 4.86
N GLY A 176 16.79 13.51 4.09
CA GLY A 176 15.39 13.90 4.34
C GLY A 176 14.89 13.59 5.76
N VAL A 177 15.18 12.40 6.28
CA VAL A 177 14.81 12.01 7.66
C VAL A 177 15.62 12.80 8.70
N SER A 178 16.94 12.90 8.52
CA SER A 178 17.81 13.61 9.48
C SER A 178 17.46 15.09 9.59
N ALA A 179 17.17 15.76 8.47
CA ALA A 179 16.74 17.16 8.46
C ALA A 179 15.38 17.34 9.16
N ALA A 180 14.43 16.43 8.93
CA ALA A 180 13.15 16.45 9.61
C ALA A 180 13.28 16.19 11.13
N LEU A 181 14.17 15.27 11.53
CA LEU A 181 14.50 15.05 12.94
C LEU A 181 15.10 16.30 13.58
N GLU A 182 16.07 16.93 12.94
CA GLU A 182 16.70 18.15 13.44
C GLU A 182 15.67 19.27 13.59
N PHE A 183 14.81 19.49 12.59
CA PHE A 183 13.77 20.51 12.64
C PHE A 183 12.72 20.21 13.73
N GLY A 184 12.17 18.99 13.78
CA GLY A 184 11.17 18.63 14.78
C GLY A 184 11.70 18.70 16.21
N VAL A 185 12.94 18.29 16.43
CA VAL A 185 13.54 18.24 17.77
C VAL A 185 14.11 19.59 18.21
N SER A 186 14.79 20.30 17.31
CA SER A 186 15.53 21.52 17.66
C SER A 186 14.74 22.80 17.40
N ALA A 187 13.83 22.82 16.42
CA ALA A 187 13.03 24.00 16.11
C ALA A 187 11.59 23.91 16.64
N LEU A 188 10.95 22.74 16.54
CA LEU A 188 9.58 22.54 17.04
C LEU A 188 9.51 22.02 18.48
N GLU A 189 10.64 21.54 19.02
CA GLU A 189 10.76 21.02 20.39
C GLU A 189 9.72 19.95 20.73
N VAL A 190 9.49 19.01 19.80
CA VAL A 190 8.62 17.85 20.04
C VAL A 190 9.08 17.07 21.28
N GLN A 191 8.13 16.55 22.04
CA GLN A 191 8.36 15.80 23.29
C GLN A 191 8.36 14.29 23.06
N HIS A 192 7.79 13.84 21.95
CA HIS A 192 7.67 12.43 21.61
C HIS A 192 8.14 12.17 20.18
N ILE A 193 8.87 11.06 20.00
CA ILE A 193 9.23 10.54 18.69
C ILE A 193 8.70 9.11 18.59
N ILE A 194 7.81 8.86 17.63
CA ILE A 194 7.23 7.55 17.37
C ILE A 194 7.80 7.00 16.07
N VAL A 195 8.39 5.81 16.11
CA VAL A 195 8.65 4.99 14.91
C VAL A 195 7.47 4.04 14.76
N LEU A 196 6.61 4.29 13.77
CA LEU A 196 5.39 3.52 13.50
C LEU A 196 5.63 2.53 12.35
N GLY A 197 5.91 1.28 12.71
CA GLY A 197 5.90 0.16 11.78
C GLY A 197 4.50 -0.43 11.62
N HIS A 198 4.36 -1.35 10.66
CA HIS A 198 3.06 -1.97 10.36
C HIS A 198 3.20 -3.35 9.76
N ARG A 199 2.12 -4.14 9.86
CA ARG A 199 2.04 -5.48 9.28
C ARG A 199 1.99 -5.47 7.75
N GLN A 200 2.66 -6.46 7.14
CA GLN A 200 2.79 -6.65 5.70
C GLN A 200 3.44 -5.45 4.99
N CYS A 201 4.56 -4.98 5.54
CA CYS A 201 5.35 -3.90 4.97
C CYS A 201 6.13 -4.36 3.73
N GLY A 202 5.85 -3.75 2.57
CA GLY A 202 6.53 -4.09 1.32
C GLY A 202 8.05 -3.85 1.35
N GLY A 203 8.51 -2.81 2.06
CA GLY A 203 9.94 -2.51 2.19
C GLY A 203 10.68 -3.52 3.07
N ILE A 204 10.10 -3.91 4.21
CA ILE A 204 10.68 -4.97 5.06
C ILE A 204 10.62 -6.32 4.36
N LYS A 205 9.55 -6.61 3.62
CA LYS A 205 9.47 -7.82 2.80
C LYS A 205 10.60 -7.87 1.77
N ALA A 206 10.88 -6.77 1.08
CA ALA A 206 11.98 -6.67 0.13
C ALA A 206 13.36 -6.84 0.79
N LEU A 207 13.52 -6.40 2.04
CA LEU A 207 14.72 -6.66 2.84
C LEU A 207 14.86 -8.14 3.19
N PHE A 208 13.77 -8.76 3.64
CA PHE A 208 13.78 -10.09 4.26
C PHE A 208 13.78 -11.23 3.23
N GLU A 209 12.97 -11.12 2.18
CA GLU A 209 12.84 -12.13 1.12
C GLU A 209 13.70 -11.81 -0.11
N GLY A 210 14.24 -10.60 -0.19
CA GLY A 210 14.92 -10.08 -1.37
C GLY A 210 14.00 -9.29 -2.30
N ILE A 211 14.62 -8.54 -3.20
CA ILE A 211 13.91 -7.73 -4.20
C ILE A 211 13.53 -8.64 -5.37
N PRO A 212 12.26 -8.62 -5.83
CA PRO A 212 11.85 -9.42 -6.98
C PRO A 212 12.65 -9.10 -8.24
N GLU A 213 12.81 -10.09 -9.13
CA GLU A 213 13.46 -9.89 -10.43
C GLU A 213 12.77 -8.78 -11.24
N GLY A 214 13.57 -7.88 -11.83
CA GLY A 214 13.10 -6.72 -12.59
C GLY A 214 12.68 -5.51 -11.75
N MET A 215 12.86 -5.57 -10.42
CA MET A 215 12.71 -4.43 -9.50
C MET A 215 14.04 -4.03 -8.83
N ASP A 216 15.17 -4.45 -9.39
CA ASP A 216 16.55 -4.10 -9.02
C ASP A 216 16.87 -2.64 -9.33
N GLY A 217 16.16 -1.73 -8.67
CA GLY A 217 16.43 -0.30 -8.70
C GLY A 217 17.59 0.11 -7.78
N GLU A 218 18.10 1.32 -8.01
CA GLU A 218 19.30 1.85 -7.33
C GLU A 218 19.07 2.24 -5.86
N PHE A 219 17.82 2.56 -5.48
CA PHE A 219 17.53 3.19 -4.17
C PHE A 219 16.99 2.23 -3.12
N ILE A 220 16.16 1.25 -3.50
CA ILE A 220 15.43 0.41 -2.54
C ILE A 220 16.39 -0.47 -1.74
N LYS A 221 17.31 -1.17 -2.41
CA LYS A 221 18.26 -2.09 -1.78
C LYS A 221 19.14 -1.41 -0.72
N PRO A 222 19.88 -0.32 -1.02
CA PRO A 222 20.66 0.36 0.00
C PRO A 222 19.78 0.99 1.08
N TRP A 223 18.59 1.49 0.73
CA TRP A 223 17.66 2.06 1.70
C TRP A 223 17.21 1.01 2.73
N VAL A 224 16.58 -0.08 2.32
CA VAL A 224 16.11 -1.09 3.27
C VAL A 224 17.26 -1.85 3.95
N GLY A 225 18.43 -1.90 3.29
CA GLY A 225 19.66 -2.49 3.80
C GLY A 225 20.16 -1.88 5.11
N MET A 226 19.78 -0.65 5.47
CA MET A 226 20.10 -0.07 6.78
C MET A 226 19.49 -0.85 7.95
N ALA A 227 18.39 -1.59 7.68
CA ALA A 227 17.75 -2.46 8.65
C ALA A 227 18.22 -3.92 8.56
N LYS A 228 19.27 -4.24 7.80
CA LYS A 228 19.76 -5.63 7.61
C LYS A 228 19.99 -6.38 8.92
N ARG A 229 20.48 -5.70 9.96
CA ARG A 229 20.67 -6.30 11.29
C ARG A 229 19.38 -6.85 11.91
N ALA A 230 18.21 -6.30 11.55
CA ALA A 230 16.91 -6.83 11.97
C ALA A 230 16.65 -8.20 11.32
N ALA A 231 16.83 -8.30 9.99
CA ALA A 231 16.64 -9.54 9.26
C ALA A 231 17.62 -10.64 9.71
N ASP A 232 18.88 -10.26 9.95
CA ASP A 232 19.92 -11.19 10.42
C ASP A 232 19.56 -11.78 11.80
N ARG A 233 19.09 -10.94 12.74
CA ARG A 233 18.63 -11.38 14.07
C ARG A 233 17.46 -12.34 13.97
N VAL A 234 16.44 -11.99 13.19
CA VAL A 234 15.24 -12.82 13.05
C VAL A 234 15.57 -14.18 12.39
N ASN A 235 16.44 -14.20 11.39
CA ASN A 235 16.88 -15.46 10.78
C ASN A 235 17.65 -16.36 11.76
N ALA A 236 18.38 -15.78 12.72
CA ALA A 236 19.09 -16.53 13.75
C ALA A 236 18.16 -17.04 14.87
N GLU A 237 17.18 -16.23 15.30
CA GLU A 237 16.34 -16.48 16.48
C GLU A 237 15.05 -17.26 16.16
N HIS A 238 14.48 -17.09 14.96
CA HIS A 238 13.14 -17.60 14.59
C HIS A 238 13.18 -18.71 13.53
N GLY A 239 14.26 -19.48 13.43
CA GLY A 239 14.48 -20.47 12.37
C GLY A 239 13.32 -21.44 12.09
N HIS A 240 12.52 -21.79 13.11
CA HIS A 240 11.42 -22.76 13.05
C HIS A 240 10.04 -22.19 12.74
N GLU A 241 9.89 -20.86 12.68
CA GLU A 241 8.59 -20.21 12.48
C GLU A 241 8.17 -20.13 11.00
N THR A 242 6.89 -19.80 10.77
CA THR A 242 6.36 -19.59 9.42
C THR A 242 6.98 -18.36 8.76
N ALA A 243 6.89 -18.26 7.43
CA ALA A 243 7.40 -17.10 6.72
C ALA A 243 6.70 -15.78 7.12
N ASP A 244 5.39 -15.82 7.40
CA ASP A 244 4.63 -14.64 7.84
C ASP A 244 5.04 -14.20 9.25
N ASP A 245 5.26 -15.15 10.17
CA ASP A 245 5.71 -14.86 11.53
C ASP A 245 7.12 -14.24 11.53
N LYS A 246 8.03 -14.79 10.72
CA LYS A 246 9.37 -14.22 10.53
C LYS A 246 9.31 -12.81 9.94
N LEU A 247 8.44 -12.57 8.96
CA LEU A 247 8.28 -11.23 8.39
C LEU A 247 7.75 -10.24 9.44
N CYS A 248 6.74 -10.65 10.21
CA CYS A 248 6.18 -9.88 11.32
C CYS A 248 7.25 -9.55 12.37
N ALA A 249 8.07 -10.52 12.77
CA ALA A 249 9.20 -10.33 13.66
C ALA A 249 10.24 -9.36 13.07
N CYS A 250 10.52 -9.45 11.76
CA CYS A 250 11.47 -8.55 11.09
C CYS A 250 10.95 -7.11 11.02
N GLU A 251 9.64 -6.90 10.84
CA GLU A 251 9.02 -5.58 10.86
C GLU A 251 9.17 -4.94 12.25
N MET A 252 8.92 -5.70 13.31
CA MET A 252 9.12 -5.26 14.70
C MET A 252 10.59 -4.99 15.02
N ALA A 253 11.49 -5.87 14.59
CA ALA A 253 12.93 -5.70 14.80
C ALA A 253 13.47 -4.47 14.05
N ALA A 254 12.95 -4.14 12.87
CA ALA A 254 13.34 -2.94 12.12
C ALA A 254 12.95 -1.63 12.83
N ILE A 255 11.85 -1.62 13.59
CA ILE A 255 11.49 -0.51 14.48
C ILE A 255 12.58 -0.32 15.53
N VAL A 256 13.01 -1.41 16.18
CA VAL A 256 14.09 -1.36 17.20
C VAL A 256 15.39 -0.83 16.59
N VAL A 257 15.75 -1.26 15.37
CA VAL A 257 16.90 -0.70 14.64
C VAL A 257 16.79 0.81 14.45
N SER A 258 15.61 1.30 14.08
CA SER A 258 15.39 2.74 13.89
C SER A 258 15.43 3.51 15.22
N LEU A 259 14.94 2.93 16.32
CA LEU A 259 15.06 3.50 17.67
C LEU A 259 16.52 3.61 18.13
N GLU A 260 17.33 2.59 17.85
CA GLU A 260 18.77 2.61 18.11
C GLU A 260 19.46 3.70 17.26
N ASN A 261 19.06 3.85 15.99
CA ASN A 261 19.60 4.88 15.10
C ASN A 261 19.25 6.30 15.58
N LEU A 262 18.02 6.54 16.09
CA LEU A 262 17.65 7.82 16.70
C LEU A 262 18.60 8.23 17.83
N GLN A 263 19.06 7.28 18.64
CA GLN A 263 20.01 7.54 19.73
C GLN A 263 21.42 7.89 19.26
N THR A 264 21.73 7.73 17.97
CA THR A 264 23.02 8.16 17.40
C THR A 264 23.06 9.66 17.11
N PHE A 265 21.91 10.35 17.06
CA PHE A 265 21.83 11.79 16.87
C PHE A 265 22.14 12.53 18.18
N PRO A 266 23.18 13.37 18.24
CA PRO A 266 23.57 14.04 19.49
C PRO A 266 22.45 14.90 20.09
N PHE A 267 21.72 15.66 19.25
CA PHE A 267 20.65 16.54 19.70
C PHE A 267 19.40 15.81 20.22
N ILE A 268 19.21 14.53 19.84
CA ILE A 268 18.17 13.65 20.38
C ILE A 268 18.64 13.05 21.70
N ARG A 269 19.84 12.48 21.72
CA ARG A 269 20.42 11.85 22.91
C ARG A 269 20.44 12.81 24.11
N THR A 270 20.96 14.02 23.92
CA THR A 270 21.01 15.03 24.99
C THR A 270 19.63 15.36 25.54
N ARG A 271 18.59 15.43 24.70
CA ARG A 271 17.22 15.72 25.14
C ARG A 271 16.55 14.54 25.84
N ILE A 272 16.90 13.30 25.47
CA ILE A 272 16.48 12.10 26.22
C ILE A 272 17.10 12.11 27.61
N GLU A 273 18.40 12.37 27.72
CA GLU A 273 19.13 12.45 29.00
C GLU A 273 18.55 13.55 29.92
N GLN A 274 18.05 14.64 29.34
CA GLN A 274 17.34 15.71 30.05
C GLN A 274 15.87 15.40 30.39
N GLY A 275 15.33 14.27 29.93
CA GLY A 275 13.93 13.90 30.11
C GLY A 275 12.94 14.73 29.27
N LEU A 276 13.41 15.49 28.28
CA LEU A 276 12.60 16.33 27.41
C LEU A 276 11.97 15.55 26.25
N ILE A 277 12.58 14.45 25.83
CA ILE A 277 12.10 13.60 24.74
C ILE A 277 11.93 12.15 25.20
N LYS A 278 10.85 11.52 24.73
CA LYS A 278 10.63 10.07 24.83
C LYS A 278 10.56 9.44 23.44
N LEU A 279 11.23 8.30 23.27
CA LEU A 279 11.16 7.50 22.05
C LEU A 279 10.15 6.36 22.22
N HIS A 280 9.37 6.10 21.18
CA HIS A 280 8.36 5.05 21.16
C HIS A 280 8.47 4.23 19.88
N GLY A 281 8.48 2.90 20.00
CA GLY A 281 8.36 1.99 18.86
C GLY A 281 6.97 1.41 18.81
N TRP A 282 6.16 1.76 17.81
CA TRP A 282 4.79 1.28 17.66
C TRP A 282 4.65 0.41 16.42
N TYR A 283 3.85 -0.64 16.52
CA TYR A 283 3.58 -1.58 15.43
C TYR A 283 2.07 -1.73 15.24
N PHE A 284 1.58 -1.30 14.09
CA PHE A 284 0.17 -1.42 13.72
C PHE A 284 -0.10 -2.70 12.94
N ASP A 285 -0.81 -3.65 13.55
CA ASP A 285 -1.32 -4.82 12.86
C ASP A 285 -2.59 -4.46 12.10
N ILE A 286 -2.44 -4.08 10.83
CA ILE A 286 -3.56 -3.74 9.95
C ILE A 286 -4.52 -4.91 9.68
N ILE A 287 -4.11 -6.16 9.90
CA ILE A 287 -4.99 -7.32 9.68
C ILE A 287 -6.01 -7.42 10.81
N ASN A 288 -5.55 -7.23 12.05
CA ASN A 288 -6.37 -7.40 13.25
C ASN A 288 -6.88 -6.06 13.83
N GLY A 289 -6.33 -4.94 13.39
CA GLY A 289 -6.61 -3.61 13.94
C GLY A 289 -5.96 -3.35 15.31
N GLU A 290 -4.90 -4.08 15.64
CA GLU A 290 -4.23 -4.00 16.94
C GLU A 290 -3.02 -3.06 16.89
N MET A 291 -2.79 -2.32 17.97
CA MET A 291 -1.57 -1.53 18.15
C MET A 291 -0.67 -2.19 19.20
N LYS A 292 0.60 -2.37 18.88
CA LYS A 292 1.62 -2.86 19.83
C LYS A 292 2.67 -1.79 20.09
N ALA A 293 3.21 -1.75 21.30
CA ALA A 293 4.30 -0.86 21.68
C ALA A 293 5.51 -1.66 22.16
N TYR A 294 6.70 -1.18 21.81
CA TYR A 294 7.97 -1.76 22.26
C TYR A 294 8.25 -1.37 23.71
N ASN A 295 8.40 -2.38 24.57
CA ASN A 295 8.84 -2.24 25.95
C ASN A 295 10.35 -2.48 26.03
N ALA A 296 11.12 -1.41 26.25
CA ALA A 296 12.59 -1.48 26.29
C ALA A 296 13.13 -2.25 27.51
N ASP A 297 12.40 -2.28 28.63
CA ASP A 297 12.83 -3.01 29.83
C ASP A 297 12.69 -4.52 29.65
N GLN A 298 11.68 -4.94 28.89
CA GLN A 298 11.38 -6.35 28.62
C GLN A 298 11.84 -6.83 27.25
N LEU A 299 12.38 -5.93 26.43
CA LEU A 299 12.87 -6.18 25.08
C LEU A 299 11.85 -6.88 24.16
N LYS A 300 10.56 -6.56 24.30
CA LYS A 300 9.47 -7.17 23.51
C LYS A 300 8.37 -6.18 23.16
N PHE A 301 7.58 -6.51 22.15
CA PHE A 301 6.35 -5.79 21.82
C PHE A 301 5.17 -6.32 22.62
N GLU A 302 4.39 -5.41 23.19
CA GLU A 302 3.19 -5.69 23.97
C GLU A 302 2.00 -4.96 23.36
N THR A 303 0.80 -5.52 23.49
CA THR A 303 -0.42 -4.83 23.06
C THR A 303 -0.58 -3.52 23.82
N LEU A 304 -0.69 -2.42 23.08
CA LEU A 304 -0.87 -1.08 23.65
C LEU A 304 -2.32 -0.85 24.06
N VAL A 305 -3.27 -1.36 23.25
CA VAL A 305 -4.72 -1.26 23.45
C VAL A 305 -5.41 -2.51 22.95
#